data_AF-A0A0C6FHD9-F1
#
_entry.id   AF-A0A0C6FHD9-F1
#
_cell.length_a   1.000
_cell.length_b   1.000
_cell.length_c   1.000
_cell.angle_alpha   90.00
_cell.angle_beta   90.00
_cell.angle_gamma   90.00
#
_symmetry.space_group_name_H-M   'P 1'
#
loop_
_entity.id
_entity.type
_entity.pdbx_description
1 polymer ?
#
loop_
_entity_poly.entity_id
_entity_poly.type
_entity_poly.pdbx_seq_one_letter_code
_entity_poly.pdbx_strand_id
1 'polypeptide(L)'
;MADAIAPDAFRARFPTFASVADAVVAGALAEAAPRVGAGWPAAEAALGRMLHAAHTLTLDGQGGPEAELARAGALDLKALRSGTLHIERRDPAPDAAPGTLGLTSYGRRFHEVVRRNSPGVAVV
;
A
#
# COMPACT_ATOMS: atom_id res chain seq x y z
N MET A 1 -13.16 -6.76 20.18
CA MET A 1 -11.97 -5.87 20.18
C MET A 1 -11.06 -6.36 19.07
N ALA A 2 -10.93 -5.59 17.98
CA ALA A 2 -9.94 -5.92 16.96
C ALA A 2 -8.55 -5.73 17.57
N ASP A 3 -7.71 -6.76 17.47
CA ASP A 3 -6.36 -6.74 18.00
C ASP A 3 -5.61 -5.54 17.43
N ALA A 4 -5.14 -4.66 18.31
CA ALA A 4 -4.49 -3.41 17.92
C ALA A 4 -3.09 -3.74 17.43
N ILE A 5 -2.83 -3.52 16.14
CA ILE A 5 -1.52 -3.75 15.55
C ILE A 5 -0.55 -2.72 16.13
N ALA A 6 0.44 -3.19 16.90
CA ALA A 6 1.46 -2.32 17.47
C ALA A 6 2.39 -1.75 16.37
N PRO A 7 2.84 -0.49 16.47
CA PRO A 7 3.83 0.09 15.55
C PRO A 7 5.09 -0.75 15.39
N ASP A 8 5.55 -1.40 16.46
CA ASP A 8 6.71 -2.29 16.41
C ASP A 8 6.47 -3.54 15.57
N ALA A 9 5.29 -4.15 15.64
CA ALA A 9 4.93 -5.29 14.80
C ALA A 9 4.87 -4.88 13.31
N PHE A 10 4.39 -3.67 13.02
CA PHE A 10 4.41 -3.10 11.68
C PHE A 10 5.84 -2.92 11.16
N ARG A 11 6.74 -2.32 11.95
CA ARG A 11 8.15 -2.11 11.55
C ARG A 11 8.93 -3.42 11.45
N ALA A 12 8.66 -4.40 12.30
CA ALA A 12 9.25 -5.73 12.16
C ALA A 12 8.88 -6.38 10.83
N ARG A 13 7.64 -6.16 10.34
CA ARG A 13 7.17 -6.65 9.05
C ARG A 13 7.73 -5.83 7.87
N PHE A 14 7.84 -4.52 8.04
CA PHE A 14 8.28 -3.57 7.03
C PHE A 14 9.44 -2.69 7.55
N PRO A 15 10.68 -3.21 7.56
CA PRO A 15 11.83 -2.51 8.12
C PRO A 15 12.13 -1.16 7.47
N THR A 16 11.63 -0.93 6.25
CA THR A 16 11.82 0.34 5.54
C THR A 16 11.19 1.55 6.23
N PHE A 17 10.25 1.33 7.15
CA PHE A 17 9.62 2.39 7.95
C PHE A 17 10.24 2.53 9.35
N ALA A 18 11.44 1.98 9.58
CA ALA A 18 12.09 2.02 10.90
C ALA A 18 12.29 3.44 11.45
N SER A 19 12.44 4.44 10.57
CA SER A 19 12.60 5.86 10.94
C SER A 19 11.28 6.61 11.15
N VAL A 20 10.13 5.98 10.90
CA VAL A 20 8.82 6.64 11.00
C VAL A 20 8.32 6.60 12.45
N ALA A 21 7.94 7.78 12.95
CA ALA A 21 7.44 7.94 14.32
C ALA A 21 6.18 7.09 14.60
N ASP A 22 6.07 6.58 15.82
CA ASP A 22 4.98 5.70 16.26
C ASP A 22 3.60 6.30 16.03
N ALA A 23 3.43 7.58 16.32
CA ALA A 23 2.16 8.29 16.13
C ALA A 23 1.72 8.29 14.65
N VAL A 24 2.67 8.39 13.73
CA VAL A 24 2.41 8.38 12.28
C VAL A 24 2.02 6.97 11.83
N VAL A 25 2.74 5.94 12.30
CA VAL A 25 2.40 4.54 12.01
C VAL A 25 1.03 4.18 12.59
N ALA A 26 0.76 4.56 13.84
CA ALA A 26 -0.52 4.33 14.50
C ALA A 26 -1.68 5.02 13.77
N GLY A 27 -1.48 6.27 13.33
CA GLY A 27 -2.46 7.00 12.52
C GLY A 27 -2.78 6.29 11.21
N ALA A 28 -1.74 5.86 10.47
CA ALA A 28 -1.92 5.13 9.21
C ALA A 28 -2.64 3.77 9.40
N LEU A 29 -2.33 3.04 10.49
CA LEU A 29 -3.02 1.79 10.84
C LEU A 29 -4.49 2.02 11.22
N ALA A 30 -4.79 3.13 11.90
CA ALA A 30 -6.17 3.51 12.23
C ALA A 30 -6.97 3.86 10.98
N GLU A 31 -6.37 4.59 10.03
CA GLU A 31 -6.99 4.91 8.74
C GLU A 31 -7.24 3.65 7.89
N ALA A 32 -6.34 2.67 7.97
CA ALA A 32 -6.46 1.40 7.27
C ALA A 32 -7.54 0.46 7.85
N ALA A 33 -7.92 0.63 9.12
CA ALA A 33 -8.87 -0.25 9.81
C ALA A 33 -10.23 -0.42 9.08
N PRO A 34 -10.94 0.64 8.64
CA PRO A 34 -12.21 0.51 7.92
C PRO A 34 -12.07 -0.08 6.51
N ARG A 35 -10.85 -0.20 5.95
CA ARG A 35 -10.62 -0.76 4.61
C ARG A 35 -10.63 -2.29 4.59
N VAL A 36 -10.67 -2.92 5.76
CA VAL A 36 -10.65 -4.37 5.93
C VAL A 36 -12.02 -4.83 6.45
N GLY A 37 -12.64 -5.77 5.73
CA GLY A 37 -13.98 -6.26 6.05
C GLY A 37 -14.04 -7.06 7.34
N ALA A 38 -15.16 -6.96 8.07
CA ALA A 38 -15.38 -7.68 9.33
C ALA A 38 -15.39 -9.21 9.18
N GLY A 39 -15.63 -9.73 7.97
CA GLY A 39 -15.67 -11.17 7.66
C GLY A 39 -14.31 -11.76 7.27
N TRP A 40 -13.23 -10.98 7.26
CA TRP A 40 -11.92 -11.49 6.86
C TRP A 40 -11.30 -12.35 7.97
N PRO A 41 -10.56 -13.42 7.64
CA PRO A 41 -9.73 -14.15 8.60
C PRO A 41 -8.79 -13.18 9.33
N ALA A 42 -8.60 -13.36 10.64
CA ALA A 42 -7.84 -12.41 11.47
C ALA A 42 -6.43 -12.12 10.93
N ALA A 43 -5.74 -13.14 10.39
CA ALA A 43 -4.41 -13.00 9.79
C ALA A 43 -4.42 -12.14 8.51
N GLU A 44 -5.39 -12.37 7.62
CA GLU A 44 -5.57 -11.59 6.39
C GLU A 44 -6.03 -10.16 6.69
N ALA A 45 -6.86 -9.99 7.72
CA ALA A 45 -7.29 -8.69 8.21
C ALA A 45 -6.11 -7.87 8.75
N ALA A 46 -5.24 -8.50 9.55
CA ALA A 46 -4.04 -7.85 10.07
C ALA A 46 -3.09 -7.47 8.92
N LEU A 47 -2.81 -8.41 8.01
CA LEU A 47 -1.96 -8.16 6.84
C LEU A 47 -2.52 -7.05 5.96
N GLY A 48 -3.82 -7.07 5.67
CA GLY A 48 -4.51 -6.06 4.87
C GLY A 48 -4.37 -4.66 5.47
N ARG A 49 -4.58 -4.51 6.78
CA ARG A 49 -4.40 -3.22 7.47
C ARG A 49 -2.96 -2.73 7.37
N MET A 50 -1.98 -3.60 7.61
CA MET A 50 -0.58 -3.18 7.52
C MET A 50 -0.18 -2.83 6.08
N LEU A 51 -0.64 -3.57 5.07
CA LEU A 51 -0.35 -3.26 3.67
C LEU A 51 -0.96 -1.93 3.22
N HIS A 52 -2.19 -1.65 3.64
CA HIS A 52 -2.85 -0.38 3.34
C HIS A 52 -2.16 0.79 4.06
N ALA A 53 -1.79 0.63 5.34
CA ALA A 53 -1.01 1.62 6.06
C ALA A 53 0.36 1.89 5.40
N ALA A 54 1.08 0.84 5.00
CA ALA A 54 2.35 0.98 4.29
C ALA A 54 2.19 1.70 2.94
N HIS A 55 1.09 1.44 2.22
CA HIS A 55 0.75 2.15 0.99
C HIS A 55 0.56 3.66 1.25
N THR A 56 -0.26 4.04 2.24
CA THR A 56 -0.50 5.44 2.60
C THR A 56 0.80 6.14 3.01
N LEU A 57 1.58 5.54 3.91
CA LEU A 57 2.87 6.09 4.34
C LEU A 57 3.83 6.30 3.15
N THR A 58 3.84 5.36 2.20
CA THR A 58 4.67 5.50 0.99
C THR A 58 4.21 6.66 0.13
N LEU A 59 2.90 6.86 -0.05
CA LEU A 59 2.35 8.01 -0.79
C LEU A 59 2.68 9.34 -0.09
N ASP A 60 2.71 9.35 1.24
CA ASP A 60 3.11 10.50 2.05
C ASP A 60 4.64 10.75 2.04
N GLY A 61 5.38 9.92 1.32
CA GLY A 61 6.83 10.04 1.19
C GLY A 61 7.61 9.52 2.39
N GLN A 62 6.99 8.67 3.22
CA GLN A 62 7.62 8.02 4.35
C GLN A 62 8.05 6.60 3.97
N GLY A 63 9.25 6.19 4.39
CA GLY A 63 9.76 4.85 4.15
C GLY A 63 10.96 4.82 3.19
N GLY A 64 10.97 3.83 2.30
CA GLY A 64 12.11 3.51 1.44
C GLY A 64 12.14 4.24 0.09
N PRO A 65 12.87 3.71 -0.91
CA PRO A 65 13.08 4.38 -2.19
C PRO A 65 11.77 4.64 -2.98
N GLU A 66 10.74 3.79 -2.81
CA GLU A 66 9.43 4.03 -3.40
C GLU A 66 8.75 5.29 -2.83
N ALA A 67 9.03 5.63 -1.57
CA ALA A 67 8.53 6.84 -0.92
C ALA A 67 9.29 8.09 -1.37
N GLU A 68 10.58 7.98 -1.67
CA GLU A 68 11.36 9.06 -2.31
C GLU A 68 10.80 9.38 -3.70
N LEU A 69 10.49 8.33 -4.48
CA LEU A 69 9.81 8.48 -5.77
C LEU A 69 8.43 9.11 -5.61
N ALA A 70 7.67 8.78 -4.56
CA ALA A 70 6.41 9.44 -4.23
C ALA A 70 6.58 10.95 -4.00
N ARG A 71 7.58 11.35 -3.19
CA ARG A 71 7.89 12.77 -2.98
C ARG A 71 8.28 13.50 -4.25
N ALA A 72 9.00 12.81 -5.13
CA ALA A 72 9.38 13.35 -6.43
C ALA A 72 8.23 13.39 -7.45
N GLY A 73 7.02 12.93 -7.09
CA GLY A 73 5.90 12.80 -8.03
C GLY A 73 6.15 11.77 -9.14
N ALA A 74 7.07 10.84 -8.90
CA ALA A 74 7.63 9.93 -9.88
C ALA A 74 7.12 8.49 -9.77
N LEU A 75 6.10 8.22 -8.94
CA LEU A 75 5.52 6.87 -8.78
C LEU A 75 4.98 6.29 -10.08
N ASP A 76 4.54 7.15 -11.01
CA ASP A 76 4.06 6.76 -12.34
C ASP A 76 5.17 6.71 -13.40
N LEU A 77 6.41 7.07 -13.05
CA LEU A 77 7.53 7.18 -13.99
C LEU A 77 8.34 5.86 -14.03
N LYS A 78 8.21 5.12 -15.13
CA LYS A 78 8.87 3.82 -15.35
C LYS A 78 10.38 3.94 -15.65
N ALA A 79 10.85 5.08 -16.17
CA ALA A 79 12.26 5.34 -16.45
C ALA A 79 12.54 6.84 -16.56
N LEU A 80 13.72 7.28 -16.12
CA LEU A 80 14.19 8.66 -16.24
C LEU A 80 15.54 8.64 -17.00
N ARG A 81 15.57 9.18 -18.23
CA ARG A 81 16.76 9.19 -19.11
C ARG A 81 17.16 10.62 -19.46
N SER A 82 18.32 11.08 -18.99
CA SER A 82 18.79 12.45 -19.26
C SER A 82 19.49 12.55 -20.63
N GLY A 83 19.03 13.47 -21.49
CA GLY A 83 19.60 13.78 -22.81
C GLY A 83 18.53 14.04 -23.90
N THR A 84 18.05 12.97 -24.54
CA THR A 84 17.01 12.96 -25.60
C THR A 84 15.78 12.17 -25.11
N LEU A 85 15.07 12.73 -24.13
CA LEU A 85 14.17 11.99 -23.24
C LEU A 85 12.84 11.56 -23.91
N HIS A 86 12.64 10.26 -24.05
CA HIS A 86 11.37 9.62 -24.43
C HIS A 86 10.67 9.08 -23.18
N ILE A 87 9.40 9.46 -22.98
CA ILE A 87 8.59 9.07 -21.82
C ILE A 87 7.56 8.03 -22.28
N GLU A 88 7.74 6.77 -21.90
CA GLU A 88 6.69 5.74 -22.02
C GLU A 88 5.94 5.61 -20.70
N ARG A 89 4.66 5.97 -20.73
CA ARG A 89 3.71 5.70 -19.64
C ARG A 89 3.51 4.19 -19.57
N ARG A 90 3.52 3.62 -18.36
CA ARG A 90 3.18 2.21 -18.16
C ARG A 90 1.74 1.99 -18.61
N ASP A 91 1.53 1.15 -19.63
CA ASP A 91 0.18 0.67 -19.93
C ASP A 91 -0.34 -0.14 -18.73
N PRO A 92 -1.56 0.14 -18.25
CA PRO A 92 -2.17 -0.64 -17.20
C PRO A 92 -2.29 -2.08 -17.69
N ALA A 93 -1.80 -3.04 -16.90
CA ALA A 93 -2.11 -4.44 -17.14
C ALA A 93 -3.64 -4.63 -17.10
N PRO A 94 -4.21 -5.60 -17.83
CA PRO A 94 -5.67 -5.84 -17.82
C PRO A 94 -6.24 -6.08 -16.41
N ASP A 95 -5.42 -6.54 -15.46
CA ASP A 95 -5.75 -6.72 -14.04
C ASP A 95 -5.20 -5.61 -13.12
N ALA A 96 -4.94 -4.42 -13.65
CA ALA A 96 -4.40 -3.30 -12.88
C ALA A 96 -5.30 -2.99 -11.67
N ALA A 97 -4.67 -2.81 -10.50
CA ALA A 97 -5.40 -2.41 -9.30
C ALA A 97 -6.12 -1.07 -9.56
N PRO A 98 -7.40 -0.94 -9.19
CA PRO A 98 -8.16 0.28 -9.43
C PRO A 98 -7.59 1.45 -8.62
N GLY A 99 -7.54 2.62 -9.26
CA GLY A 99 -7.13 3.88 -8.61
C GLY A 99 -5.67 3.93 -8.17
N THR A 100 -5.40 4.61 -7.05
CA THR A 100 -4.05 4.86 -6.54
C THR A 100 -3.37 3.62 -5.96
N LEU A 101 -4.10 2.51 -5.73
CA LEU A 101 -3.54 1.27 -5.19
C LEU A 101 -2.46 0.67 -6.10
N GLY A 102 -2.51 0.94 -7.40
CA GLY A 102 -1.50 0.50 -8.35
C GLY A 102 -0.13 1.18 -8.18
N LEU A 103 -0.10 2.36 -7.54
CA LEU A 103 1.07 3.24 -7.49
C LEU A 103 2.22 2.69 -6.65
N THR A 104 1.91 1.93 -5.59
CA THR A 104 2.93 1.37 -4.72
C THR A 104 2.91 -0.15 -4.71
N SER A 105 4.05 -0.77 -4.42
CA SER A 105 4.17 -2.20 -4.22
C SER A 105 3.23 -2.73 -3.13
N TYR A 106 3.07 -1.97 -2.05
CA TYR A 106 2.16 -2.28 -0.95
C TYR A 106 0.68 -2.22 -1.37
N GLY A 107 0.30 -1.22 -2.16
CA GLY A 107 -1.07 -1.08 -2.66
C GLY A 107 -1.50 -2.23 -3.58
N ARG A 108 -0.59 -2.70 -4.45
CA ARG A 108 -0.82 -3.89 -5.30
C ARG A 108 -1.02 -5.16 -4.48
N ARG A 109 -0.19 -5.38 -3.45
CA ARG A 109 -0.34 -6.52 -2.53
C ARG A 109 -1.61 -6.43 -1.69
N PHE A 110 -1.99 -5.22 -1.25
CA PHE A 110 -3.27 -5.01 -0.58
C PHE A 110 -4.43 -5.40 -1.50
N HIS A 111 -4.39 -4.99 -2.77
CA HIS A 111 -5.42 -5.37 -3.75
C HIS A 111 -5.52 -6.89 -3.93
N GLU A 112 -4.41 -7.63 -3.92
CA GLU A 112 -4.43 -9.10 -3.94
C GLU A 112 -5.13 -9.70 -2.71
N VAL A 113 -4.85 -9.18 -1.52
CA VAL A 113 -5.52 -9.59 -0.27
C VAL A 113 -7.01 -9.27 -0.35
N VAL A 114 -7.40 -8.09 -0.83
CA VAL A 114 -8.80 -7.73 -1.05
C VAL A 114 -9.48 -8.73 -1.99
N ARG A 115 -8.87 -9.09 -3.12
CA ARG A 115 -9.47 -10.04 -4.07
C ARG A 115 -9.70 -11.43 -3.46
N ARG A 116 -8.80 -11.90 -2.59
CA ARG A 116 -8.94 -13.20 -1.92
C ARG A 116 -10.06 -13.23 -0.88
N ASN A 117 -10.30 -12.08 -0.25
CA ASN A 117 -11.22 -11.97 0.89
C ASN A 117 -12.55 -11.27 0.54
N SER A 118 -12.70 -10.80 -0.70
CA SER A 118 -13.97 -10.26 -1.20
C SER A 118 -14.81 -11.41 -1.76
N PRO A 119 -16.09 -11.55 -1.37
CA PRO A 119 -16.98 -12.47 -2.05
C PRO A 119 -17.07 -12.01 -3.52
N GLY A 120 -16.74 -12.88 -4.46
CA GLY A 120 -16.91 -12.58 -5.87
C GLY A 120 -18.36 -12.18 -6.11
N VAL A 121 -18.61 -10.91 -6.45
CA VAL A 121 -19.94 -10.47 -6.85
C VAL A 121 -20.23 -11.14 -8.19
N ALA A 122 -20.94 -12.26 -8.15
CA ALA A 122 -21.61 -12.79 -9.31
C ALA A 122 -22.77 -11.84 -9.63
N VAL A 123 -22.58 -10.98 -10.62
CA VAL A 123 -23.70 -10.26 -11.23
C VAL A 123 -24.47 -11.31 -12.03
N VAL A 124 -25.64 -11.73 -11.52
CA VAL A 124 -26.59 -12.63 -12.20
C VAL A 124 -27.60 -11.78 -12.96
#